data_AF-A0A3P6QSL3-F1
#
_entry.id   AF-A0A3P6QSL3-F1
#
_cell.length_a   1.000
_cell.length_b   1.000
_cell.length_c   1.000
_cell.angle_alpha   90.00
_cell.angle_beta   90.00
_cell.angle_gamma   90.00
#
_symmetry.space_group_name_H-M   'P 1'
#
loop_
_entity.id
_entity.type
_entity.pdbx_description
1 polymer ?
#
loop_
_entity_poly.entity_id
_entity_poly.type
_entity_poly.pdbx_seq_one_letter_code
_entity_poly.pdbx_strand_id
1 'polypeptide(L)'
;MFHRPFKTVFFHRIFIRYFCCILYALKPIASPAPEKPLPAPEAVVPFRAAGLPNSIQPSAKLPISLDDVVWVSIMQQAVARCGQGTDTLAANVRAVVEEAMSISLKLISDARYNSIEEEVETHKDVIGTRERAWENAKTKFIQPLFQQYRTTILNSAQQTCPSITLKSLKRRRV
;
A
#
# COMPACT_ATOMS: atom_id res chain seq x y z
N MET A 1 -8.42 7.24 41.93
CA MET A 1 -8.18 8.22 40.85
C MET A 1 -8.31 7.50 39.51
N PHE A 2 -9.46 7.65 38.85
CA PHE A 2 -9.82 6.98 37.60
C PHE A 2 -9.18 7.74 36.42
N HIS A 3 -8.12 7.18 35.83
CA HIS A 3 -7.43 7.77 34.67
C HIS A 3 -7.30 6.74 33.53
N ARG A 4 -8.41 6.17 33.04
CA ARG A 4 -8.42 5.36 31.80
C ARG A 4 -9.74 5.45 31.00
N PRO A 5 -10.08 6.60 30.38
CA PRO A 5 -11.04 6.60 29.26
C PRO A 5 -10.38 6.83 27.89
N PHE A 6 -9.19 7.41 27.83
CA PHE A 6 -8.55 7.79 26.57
C PHE A 6 -8.12 6.58 25.72
N LYS A 7 -7.58 5.53 26.34
CA LYS A 7 -7.02 4.39 25.60
C LYS A 7 -8.06 3.65 24.76
N THR A 8 -9.31 3.50 25.22
CA THR A 8 -10.33 2.68 24.54
C THR A 8 -10.98 3.39 23.36
N VAL A 9 -11.25 4.70 23.47
CA VAL A 9 -11.81 5.51 22.37
C VAL A 9 -10.76 5.78 21.30
N PHE A 10 -9.51 5.99 21.72
CA PHE A 10 -8.36 6.10 20.81
C PHE A 10 -8.12 4.77 20.08
N PHE A 11 -8.24 3.62 20.77
CA PHE A 11 -8.14 2.28 20.17
C PHE A 11 -9.12 2.08 19.01
N HIS A 12 -10.41 2.40 19.22
CA HIS A 12 -11.45 2.16 18.22
C HIS A 12 -11.36 3.13 17.03
N ARG A 13 -10.94 4.38 17.28
CA ARG A 13 -10.72 5.39 16.24
C ARG A 13 -9.44 5.12 15.44
N ILE A 14 -8.37 4.66 16.09
CA ILE A 14 -7.14 4.25 15.43
C ILE A 14 -7.39 3.01 14.59
N PHE A 15 -8.04 1.97 15.10
CA PHE A 15 -8.27 0.74 14.35
C PHE A 15 -9.06 0.98 13.06
N ILE A 16 -10.12 1.80 13.12
CA ILE A 16 -10.89 2.21 11.92
C ILE A 16 -10.05 3.10 10.99
N ARG A 17 -9.30 4.07 11.52
CA ARG A 17 -8.41 4.92 10.72
C ARG A 17 -7.24 4.15 10.11
N TYR A 18 -6.76 3.07 10.73
CA TYR A 18 -5.59 2.29 10.31
C TYR A 18 -5.88 1.29 9.22
N PHE A 19 -7.03 0.61 9.32
CA PHE A 19 -7.50 -0.19 8.19
C PHE A 19 -7.67 0.70 6.95
N CYS A 20 -8.13 1.94 7.15
CA CYS A 20 -8.13 2.97 6.11
C CYS A 20 -6.71 3.40 5.70
N CYS A 21 -5.78 3.65 6.61
CA CYS A 21 -4.44 4.17 6.29
C CYS A 21 -3.57 3.18 5.53
N ILE A 22 -3.66 1.88 5.84
CA ILE A 22 -3.02 0.83 5.05
C ILE A 22 -3.63 0.81 3.63
N LEU A 23 -4.94 1.03 3.49
CA LEU A 23 -5.62 1.15 2.19
C LEU A 23 -5.32 2.47 1.45
N TYR A 24 -5.09 3.57 2.15
CA TYR A 24 -4.72 4.86 1.55
C TYR A 24 -3.25 4.95 1.13
N ALA A 25 -2.35 4.20 1.79
CA ALA A 25 -0.97 4.03 1.32
C ALA A 25 -0.88 3.19 0.03
N LEU A 26 -1.97 2.51 -0.34
CA LEU A 26 -2.13 1.74 -1.58
C LEU A 26 -2.88 2.53 -2.65
N LYS A 27 -2.99 3.86 -2.52
CA LYS A 27 -3.47 4.69 -3.61
C LYS A 27 -2.56 4.40 -4.81
N PRO A 28 -3.05 3.77 -5.89
CA PRO A 28 -2.25 3.64 -7.08
C PRO A 28 -1.82 5.06 -7.45
N ILE A 29 -0.55 5.22 -7.82
CA ILE A 29 0.00 6.48 -8.34
C ILE A 29 -1.06 7.05 -9.28
N ALA A 30 -1.76 8.09 -8.82
CA ALA A 30 -2.68 8.82 -9.64
C ALA A 30 -1.77 9.54 -10.64
N SER A 31 -1.62 8.95 -11.82
CA SER A 31 -1.03 9.64 -12.96
C SER A 31 -1.73 10.99 -13.06
N PRO A 32 -1.00 12.10 -13.24
CA PRO A 32 -1.60 13.42 -13.33
C PRO A 32 -2.69 13.42 -14.41
N ALA A 33 -3.79 14.09 -14.08
CA ALA A 33 -5.03 14.16 -14.84
C ALA A 33 -4.78 14.51 -16.32
N PRO A 34 -5.60 13.99 -17.26
CA PRO A 34 -5.51 14.36 -18.66
C PRO A 34 -5.88 15.83 -18.81
N GLU A 35 -4.93 16.60 -19.32
CA GLU A 35 -5.12 17.98 -19.75
C GLU A 35 -6.21 18.03 -20.82
N LYS A 36 -7.10 19.02 -20.68
CA LYS A 36 -8.25 19.30 -21.55
C LYS A 36 -7.81 19.32 -23.03
N PRO A 37 -8.45 18.56 -23.95
CA PRO A 37 -8.14 18.68 -25.37
C PRO A 37 -8.65 20.02 -25.91
N LEU A 38 -7.73 20.88 -26.34
CA LEU A 38 -8.04 21.98 -27.26
C LEU A 38 -8.40 21.41 -28.64
N PRO A 39 -9.41 21.94 -29.35
CA PRO A 39 -9.79 21.45 -30.66
C PRO A 39 -8.74 21.83 -31.72
N ALA A 40 -8.25 20.84 -32.46
CA ALA A 40 -7.38 21.02 -33.61
C ALA A 40 -8.20 21.36 -34.88
N PRO A 41 -7.71 22.24 -35.77
CA PRO A 41 -8.26 22.36 -37.13
C PRO A 41 -7.70 21.25 -38.04
N GLU A 42 -8.60 20.64 -38.81
CA GLU A 42 -8.36 19.60 -39.81
C GLU A 42 -7.41 20.04 -40.94
N ALA A 43 -6.55 19.14 -41.43
CA ALA A 43 -6.14 19.09 -42.84
C ALA A 43 -5.32 17.82 -43.20
N VAL A 44 -5.93 16.98 -44.05
CA VAL A 44 -5.34 16.28 -45.22
C VAL A 44 -4.32 15.13 -44.99
N VAL A 45 -4.80 13.89 -45.22
CA VAL A 45 -4.04 12.66 -45.59
C VAL A 45 -3.58 12.73 -47.06
N PRO A 46 -2.51 12.04 -47.58
CA PRO A 46 -2.48 10.55 -47.60
C PRO A 46 -1.13 9.77 -47.81
N PHE A 47 -1.20 8.43 -47.60
CA PHE A 47 -0.35 7.31 -48.15
C PHE A 47 1.14 7.21 -47.72
N ARG A 48 1.84 6.06 -47.49
CA ARG A 48 1.66 4.60 -47.58
C ARG A 48 2.69 3.87 -46.66
N ALA A 49 2.29 2.69 -46.16
CA ALA A 49 3.06 1.45 -45.90
C ALA A 49 4.55 1.49 -45.48
N ALA A 50 4.82 1.13 -44.21
CA ALA A 50 5.92 0.24 -43.80
C ALA A 50 5.72 -0.23 -42.33
N GLY A 51 5.77 -1.56 -42.12
CA GLY A 51 6.13 -2.23 -40.86
C GLY A 51 5.33 -1.90 -39.58
N LEU A 52 4.41 -2.78 -39.18
CA LEU A 52 4.02 -2.87 -37.77
C LEU A 52 5.25 -3.33 -36.94
N PRO A 53 5.56 -2.63 -35.84
CA PRO A 53 5.67 -3.34 -34.59
C PRO A 53 4.84 -2.68 -33.49
N ASN A 54 4.05 -3.51 -32.83
CA ASN A 54 3.38 -3.29 -31.55
C ASN A 54 2.59 -1.99 -31.41
N SER A 55 1.32 -2.08 -31.80
CA SER A 55 0.26 -1.38 -31.06
C SER A 55 0.39 -1.80 -29.60
N ILE A 56 1.02 -0.95 -28.79
CA ILE A 56 0.75 -0.88 -27.36
C ILE A 56 -0.71 -0.48 -27.32
N GLN A 57 -1.60 -1.49 -27.26
CA GLN A 57 -2.98 -1.23 -26.90
C GLN A 57 -2.91 -0.51 -25.56
N PRO A 58 -3.48 0.70 -25.44
CA PRO A 58 -3.75 1.26 -24.13
C PRO A 58 -4.58 0.20 -23.41
N SER A 59 -4.00 -0.44 -22.39
CA SER A 59 -4.74 -1.34 -21.52
C SER A 59 -5.90 -0.50 -20.99
N ALA A 60 -7.08 -0.74 -21.55
CA ALA A 60 -8.28 -0.04 -21.16
C ALA A 60 -8.46 -0.37 -19.68
N LYS A 61 -8.14 0.60 -18.82
CA LYS A 61 -8.44 0.50 -17.39
C LYS A 61 -9.95 0.43 -17.31
N LEU A 62 -10.49 -0.78 -17.23
CA LEU A 62 -11.89 -0.99 -16.95
C LEU A 62 -12.19 -0.21 -15.67
N PRO A 63 -13.26 0.60 -15.65
CA PRO A 63 -13.62 1.34 -14.46
C PRO A 63 -13.90 0.33 -13.33
N ILE A 64 -13.07 0.38 -12.29
CA ILE A 64 -13.25 -0.44 -11.09
C ILE A 64 -14.39 0.20 -10.28
N SER A 65 -15.39 -0.59 -9.89
CA SER A 65 -16.45 -0.13 -8.99
C SER A 65 -15.85 0.37 -7.68
N LEU A 66 -16.39 1.44 -7.11
CA LEU A 66 -15.94 1.99 -5.82
C LEU A 66 -15.96 0.94 -4.70
N ASP A 67 -16.93 0.03 -4.74
CA ASP A 67 -17.08 -1.06 -3.77
C ASP A 67 -15.97 -2.13 -3.90
N ASP A 68 -15.41 -2.27 -5.11
CA ASP A 68 -14.40 -3.28 -5.42
C ASP A 68 -12.96 -2.75 -5.28
N VAL A 69 -12.76 -1.43 -5.23
CA VAL A 69 -11.42 -0.79 -5.20
C VAL A 69 -10.53 -1.37 -4.10
N VAL A 70 -11.10 -1.56 -2.90
CA VAL A 70 -10.39 -2.12 -1.75
C VAL A 70 -9.88 -3.52 -2.06
N TRP A 71 -10.77 -4.41 -2.50
CA TRP A 71 -10.42 -5.80 -2.80
C TRP A 71 -9.48 -5.92 -3.99
N VAL A 72 -9.66 -5.12 -5.03
CA VAL A 72 -8.75 -5.06 -6.18
C VAL A 72 -7.35 -4.61 -5.75
N SER A 73 -7.22 -3.61 -4.87
CA SER A 73 -5.92 -3.16 -4.36
C SER A 73 -5.20 -4.23 -3.51
N ILE A 74 -5.95 -5.02 -2.76
CA ILE A 74 -5.41 -6.15 -1.98
C ILE A 74 -4.95 -7.26 -2.92
N MET A 75 -5.76 -7.60 -3.94
CA MET A 75 -5.39 -8.59 -4.95
C MET A 75 -4.15 -8.16 -5.74
N GLN A 76 -4.02 -6.89 -6.10
CA GLN A 76 -2.84 -6.35 -6.77
C GLN A 76 -1.57 -6.53 -5.93
N GLN A 77 -1.63 -6.30 -4.62
CA GLN A 77 -0.50 -6.59 -3.73
C GLN A 77 -0.20 -8.08 -3.61
N ALA A 78 -1.23 -8.91 -3.47
CA ALA A 78 -1.07 -10.35 -3.42
C ALA A 78 -0.38 -10.87 -4.69
N VAL A 79 -0.80 -10.37 -5.86
CA VAL A 79 -0.17 -10.70 -7.14
C VAL A 79 1.27 -10.19 -7.22
N ALA A 80 1.52 -8.95 -6.79
CA ALA A 80 2.86 -8.35 -6.83
C ALA A 80 3.86 -9.06 -5.89
N ARG A 81 3.39 -9.67 -4.80
CA ARG A 81 4.25 -10.30 -3.78
C ARG A 81 4.29 -11.82 -3.83
N CYS A 82 3.23 -12.46 -4.31
CA CYS A 82 3.05 -13.91 -4.28
C CYS A 82 2.87 -14.55 -5.66
N GLY A 83 2.69 -13.75 -6.72
CA GLY A 83 2.49 -14.23 -8.08
C GLY A 83 1.02 -14.32 -8.52
N GLN A 84 0.82 -14.60 -9.82
CA GLN A 84 -0.47 -14.51 -10.52
C GLN A 84 -1.29 -15.82 -10.51
N GLY A 85 -0.88 -16.84 -9.77
CA GLY A 85 -1.54 -18.14 -9.76
C GLY A 85 -2.96 -18.06 -9.21
N THR A 86 -3.97 -18.30 -10.06
CA THR A 86 -5.39 -18.23 -9.72
C THR A 86 -5.79 -19.22 -8.64
N ASP A 87 -5.22 -20.44 -8.66
CA ASP A 87 -5.51 -21.51 -7.69
C ASP A 87 -5.02 -21.16 -6.28
N THR A 88 -4.00 -20.31 -6.19
CA THR A 88 -3.40 -19.84 -4.93
C THR A 88 -3.86 -18.44 -4.54
N LEU A 89 -4.60 -17.74 -5.40
CA LEU A 89 -4.91 -16.33 -5.24
C LEU A 89 -5.65 -16.04 -3.93
N ALA A 90 -6.67 -16.84 -3.59
CA ALA A 90 -7.42 -16.66 -2.35
C ALA A 90 -6.53 -16.82 -1.10
N ALA A 91 -5.61 -17.80 -1.11
CA ALA A 91 -4.66 -18.00 -0.03
C ALA A 91 -3.66 -16.84 0.08
N ASN A 92 -3.17 -16.33 -1.05
CA ASN A 92 -2.25 -15.19 -1.11
C ASN A 92 -2.93 -13.89 -0.62
N VAL A 93 -4.17 -13.65 -1.03
CA VAL A 93 -4.99 -12.51 -0.56
C VAL A 93 -5.19 -12.57 0.94
N ARG A 94 -5.58 -13.74 1.46
CA ARG A 94 -5.71 -13.97 2.91
C ARG A 94 -4.41 -13.66 3.66
N ALA A 95 -3.28 -14.15 3.14
CA ALA A 95 -1.97 -13.93 3.73
C ALA A 95 -1.62 -12.44 3.87
N VAL A 96 -1.86 -11.66 2.82
CA VAL A 96 -1.64 -10.21 2.83
C VAL A 96 -2.54 -9.51 3.85
N VAL A 97 -3.81 -9.89 3.95
CA VAL A 97 -4.75 -9.32 4.93
C VAL A 97 -4.32 -9.64 6.37
N GLU A 98 -3.96 -10.90 6.65
CA GLU A 98 -3.51 -11.33 7.98
C GLU A 98 -2.19 -10.67 8.39
N GLU A 99 -1.25 -10.49 7.45
CA GLU A 99 -0.01 -9.77 7.69
C GLU A 99 -0.26 -8.29 7.99
N ALA A 100 -1.09 -7.62 7.19
CA ALA A 100 -1.46 -6.22 7.41
C ALA A 100 -2.10 -6.02 8.79
N MET A 101 -2.96 -6.95 9.21
CA MET A 101 -3.56 -6.96 10.55
C MET A 101 -2.49 -7.14 11.64
N SER A 102 -1.57 -8.09 11.47
CA SER A 102 -0.48 -8.35 12.41
C SER A 102 0.43 -7.12 12.59
N ILE A 103 0.80 -6.45 11.49
CA ILE A 103 1.58 -5.20 11.52
C ILE A 103 0.79 -4.10 12.23
N SER A 104 -0.50 -3.94 11.91
CA SER A 104 -1.37 -2.94 12.54
C SER A 104 -1.40 -3.11 14.05
N LEU A 105 -1.61 -4.34 14.55
CA LEU A 105 -1.64 -4.64 15.99
C LEU A 105 -0.31 -4.33 16.68
N LYS A 106 0.82 -4.55 16.01
CA LYS A 106 2.14 -4.18 16.53
C LYS A 106 2.31 -2.67 16.58
N LEU A 107 1.95 -1.96 15.51
CA LEU A 107 2.07 -0.50 15.43
C LEU A 107 1.27 0.18 16.54
N ILE A 108 -0.01 -0.17 16.75
CA ILE A 108 -0.83 0.45 17.80
C ILE A 108 -0.27 0.23 19.22
N SER A 109 0.54 -0.82 19.42
CA SER A 109 1.22 -1.09 20.69
C SER A 109 2.57 -0.38 20.82
N ASP A 110 3.13 0.14 19.72
CA ASP A 110 4.43 0.80 19.70
C ASP A 110 4.33 2.24 20.22
N ALA A 111 5.13 2.56 21.24
CA ALA A 111 5.11 3.88 21.88
C ALA A 111 5.56 5.02 20.95
N ARG A 112 6.49 4.76 20.02
CA ARG A 112 7.00 5.77 19.08
C ARG A 112 5.94 6.09 18.05
N TYR A 113 5.24 5.07 17.58
CA TYR A 113 4.11 5.25 16.69
C TYR A 113 2.97 6.03 17.36
N ASN A 114 2.61 5.67 18.60
CA ASN A 114 1.58 6.40 19.37
C ASN A 114 1.91 7.89 19.56
N SER A 115 3.19 8.24 19.75
CA SER A 115 3.63 9.64 19.84
C SER A 115 3.35 10.44 18.57
N ILE A 116 3.42 9.83 17.39
CA ILE A 116 3.10 10.51 16.12
C ILE A 116 1.61 10.84 16.07
N GLU A 117 0.75 9.88 16.39
CA GLU A 117 -0.71 10.10 16.38
C GLU A 117 -1.16 11.11 17.43
N GLU A 118 -0.53 11.12 18.59
CA GLU A 118 -0.79 12.11 19.62
C GLU A 118 -0.45 13.53 19.15
N GLU A 119 0.70 13.73 18.49
CA GLU A 119 1.09 15.03 17.91
C GLU A 119 0.08 15.49 16.85
N VAL A 120 -0.36 14.57 16.00
CA VAL A 120 -1.33 14.82 14.93
C VAL A 120 -2.72 15.16 15.46
N GLU A 121 -3.21 14.43 16.46
CA GLU A 121 -4.54 14.69 17.03
C GLU A 121 -4.55 15.96 17.88
N THR A 122 -3.45 16.27 18.58
CA THR A 122 -3.31 17.48 19.41
C THR A 122 -3.31 18.76 18.56
N HIS A 123 -2.78 18.72 17.33
CA HIS A 123 -2.68 19.89 16.44
C HIS A 123 -3.41 19.68 15.11
N LYS A 124 -4.54 18.98 15.13
CA LYS A 124 -5.32 18.66 13.91
C LYS A 124 -5.87 19.89 13.18
N ASP A 125 -5.96 21.02 13.87
CA ASP A 125 -6.46 22.28 13.34
C ASP A 125 -5.39 23.02 12.51
N VAL A 126 -4.12 22.63 12.67
CA VAL A 126 -2.99 23.22 11.98
C VAL A 126 -2.70 22.42 10.70
N ILE A 127 -2.73 23.11 9.57
CA ILE A 127 -2.41 22.52 8.27
C ILE A 127 -0.94 22.07 8.28
N GLY A 128 -0.67 20.84 7.83
CA GLY A 128 0.68 20.30 7.72
C GLY A 128 1.23 19.63 8.99
N THR A 129 0.48 19.58 10.10
CA THR A 129 0.90 18.88 11.33
C THR A 129 1.30 17.43 11.06
N ARG A 130 0.52 16.71 10.26
CA ARG A 130 0.81 15.31 9.93
C ARG A 130 2.18 15.16 9.27
N GLU A 131 2.48 16.00 8.28
CA GLU A 131 3.77 15.95 7.58
C GLU A 131 4.93 16.22 8.54
N ARG A 132 4.78 17.24 9.40
CA ARG A 132 5.76 17.58 10.42
C ARG A 132 6.01 16.42 11.39
N ALA A 133 4.95 15.77 11.88
CA ALA A 133 5.06 14.65 12.80
C ALA A 133 5.83 13.47 12.15
N TRP A 134 5.62 13.22 10.86
CA TRP A 134 6.35 12.19 10.11
C TRP A 134 7.82 12.57 9.84
N GLU A 135 8.13 13.83 9.52
CA GLU A 135 9.53 14.28 9.39
C GLU A 135 10.28 14.25 10.75
N ASN A 136 9.58 14.54 11.84
CA ASN A 136 10.10 14.34 13.19
C ASN A 136 10.37 12.86 13.48
N ALA A 137 9.44 11.96 13.15
CA ALA A 137 9.62 10.52 13.32
C ALA A 137 10.80 9.99 12.51
N LYS A 138 10.95 10.49 11.27
CA LYS A 138 12.04 10.16 10.36
C LYS A 138 13.40 10.42 10.98
N THR A 139 13.60 11.65 11.47
CA THR A 139 14.86 12.07 12.09
C THR A 139 15.10 11.38 13.44
N LYS A 140 14.06 11.23 14.27
CA LYS A 140 14.19 10.66 15.62
C LYS A 140 14.48 9.17 15.65
N PHE A 141 13.82 8.36 14.82
CA PHE A 141 13.95 6.91 14.93
C PHE A 141 13.94 6.15 13.61
N ILE A 142 13.20 6.55 12.57
CA ILE A 142 13.14 5.75 11.33
C ILE A 142 14.50 5.71 10.64
N GLN A 143 15.14 6.87 10.43
CA GLN A 143 16.43 6.97 9.77
C GLN A 143 17.53 6.27 10.60
N PRO A 144 17.67 6.52 11.93
CA PRO A 144 18.63 5.79 12.76
C PRO A 144 18.44 4.27 12.73
N LEU A 145 17.20 3.77 12.82
CA LEU A 145 16.92 2.33 12.76
C LEU A 145 17.30 1.74 11.41
N PHE A 146 16.96 2.43 10.31
CA PHE A 146 17.34 1.96 8.98
C PHE A 146 18.85 1.87 8.83
N GLN A 147 19.61 2.87 9.32
CA GLN A 147 21.07 2.81 9.27
C GLN A 147 21.63 1.68 10.13
N GLN A 148 21.10 1.49 11.35
CA GLN A 148 21.53 0.44 12.26
C GLN A 148 21.30 -0.97 11.70
N TYR A 149 20.15 -1.21 11.08
CA TYR A 149 19.76 -2.53 10.57
C TYR A 149 19.84 -2.64 9.05
N ARG A 150 20.58 -1.74 8.39
CA ARG A 150 20.61 -1.58 6.92
C ARG A 150 20.82 -2.90 6.20
N THR A 151 21.86 -3.65 6.58
CA THR A 151 22.23 -4.92 5.93
C THR A 151 21.13 -5.96 6.09
N THR A 152 20.57 -6.10 7.28
CA THR A 152 19.45 -7.02 7.55
C THR A 152 18.23 -6.68 6.71
N ILE A 153 17.85 -5.39 6.68
CA ILE A 153 16.69 -4.91 5.94
C ILE A 153 16.88 -5.18 4.44
N LEU A 154 18.01 -4.76 3.85
CA LEU A 154 18.26 -4.92 2.42
C LEU A 154 18.33 -6.40 1.99
N ASN A 155 18.89 -7.27 2.83
CA ASN A 155 18.95 -8.70 2.54
C ASN A 155 17.58 -9.39 2.65
N SER A 156 16.70 -8.88 3.52
CA SER A 156 15.35 -9.41 3.73
C SER A 156 14.28 -8.86 2.76
N ALA A 157 14.58 -7.82 2.00
CA ALA A 157 13.62 -7.13 1.13
C ALA A 157 13.22 -7.93 -0.13
N GLN A 158 13.76 -9.13 -0.32
CA GLN A 158 13.35 -10.04 -1.38
C GLN A 158 11.92 -10.50 -1.13
N GLN A 159 11.02 -10.07 -2.03
CA GLN A 159 9.57 -10.23 -1.99
C GLN A 159 9.17 -11.68 -1.68
N THR A 160 8.94 -11.95 -0.40
CA THR A 160 8.47 -13.25 0.05
C THR A 160 6.97 -13.11 0.31
N CYS A 161 6.19 -14.03 -0.25
CA CYS A 161 4.76 -14.07 0.05
C CYS A 161 4.56 -14.28 1.57
N PRO A 162 3.72 -13.48 2.25
CA PRO A 162 3.56 -13.54 3.71
C PRO A 162 3.20 -14.93 4.22
N SER A 163 2.49 -15.72 3.40
CA SER A 163 2.17 -17.12 3.68
C SER A 163 2.33 -17.99 2.45
N ILE A 164 3.56 -18.38 2.12
CA ILE A 164 3.81 -19.70 1.53
C ILE A 164 4.99 -20.38 2.23
N THR A 165 4.90 -20.54 3.55
CA THR A 165 5.51 -21.69 4.23
C THR A 165 4.50 -22.82 4.37
N LEU A 166 3.91 -23.24 3.26
CA LEU A 166 3.52 -24.64 3.10
C LEU A 166 4.75 -25.27 2.45
N LYS A 167 5.64 -25.98 3.15
CA LYS A 167 5.62 -27.46 3.29
C LYS A 167 5.20 -28.28 2.04
N SER A 168 4.96 -27.70 0.87
CA SER A 168 4.40 -28.36 -0.32
C SER A 168 5.44 -28.72 -1.40
N LEU A 169 6.71 -28.32 -1.27
CA LEU A 169 7.79 -28.82 -2.16
C LEU A 169 8.57 -30.01 -1.60
N LYS A 170 8.33 -30.45 -0.35
CA LYS A 170 8.95 -31.68 0.21
C LYS A 170 8.04 -32.92 0.16
N ARG A 171 7.07 -32.93 -0.76
CA ARG A 171 6.23 -34.11 -1.03
C ARG A 171 5.95 -34.27 -2.54
N ARG A 172 6.99 -34.14 -3.37
CA ARG A 172 6.96 -34.65 -4.75
C ARG A 172 8.25 -35.43 -5.04
N ARG A 173 8.06 -36.76 -5.10
CA ARG A 173 8.87 -37.83 -5.72
C ARG A 173 10.13 -38.29 -4.99
N VAL A 174 9.96 -39.33 -4.18
CA VAL A 174 10.74 -40.58 -4.34
C VAL A 174 9.78 -41.58 -4.98
#